data_AF-A0A966QQC7-F1
#
_entry.id   AF-A0A966QQC7-F1
#
_cell.length_a   1.000
_cell.length_b   1.000
_cell.length_c   1.000
_cell.angle_alpha   90.00
_cell.angle_beta   90.00
_cell.angle_gamma   90.00
#
_symmetry.space_group_name_H-M   'P 1'
#
loop_
_entity.id
_entity.type
_entity.pdbx_description
1 polymer ?
#
loop_
_entity_poly.entity_id
_entity_poly.type
_entity_poly.pdbx_seq_one_letter_code
_entity_poly.pdbx_strand_id
1 'polypeptide(L)'
;MSPHRPKPSGQLAVHAPRARGPRPRPCPLAQADALVLEHLEFAYRVAGHYAARTPIPRDDLQQEAAIGLLKAARRYNPEHGSPRAGHFRAYARPFINGEIRHYLRDKGFPIGIPGRWRELHARGRKLLDQGLAPADVPTRLGISLERWAEIVQACSVRVVAWPVEGSEPET
;
A
#
# COMPACT_ATOMS: atom_id res chain seq x y z
N MET A 1 -90.62 3.36 -11.55
CA MET A 1 -89.72 4.23 -10.75
C MET A 1 -88.76 3.32 -10.02
N SER A 2 -87.59 3.04 -10.60
CA SER A 2 -86.61 2.12 -10.04
C SER A 2 -85.52 2.92 -9.33
N PRO A 3 -85.25 2.69 -8.03
CA PRO A 3 -84.22 3.44 -7.33
C PRO A 3 -82.83 2.95 -7.72
N HIS A 4 -81.98 3.94 -7.84
CA HIS A 4 -80.59 3.97 -8.26
C HIS A 4 -79.67 3.04 -7.45
N ARG A 5 -78.78 2.32 -8.15
CA ARG A 5 -77.71 1.53 -7.54
C ARG A 5 -76.45 2.39 -7.44
N PRO A 6 -75.89 2.68 -6.25
CA PRO A 6 -74.54 3.21 -6.18
C PRO A 6 -73.52 2.07 -6.29
N LYS A 7 -72.51 2.28 -7.14
CA LYS A 7 -71.28 1.49 -7.25
C LYS A 7 -70.13 2.22 -6.52
N PRO A 8 -69.01 1.53 -6.26
CA PRO A 8 -68.30 1.58 -4.98
C PRO A 8 -67.38 2.79 -4.85
N SER A 9 -67.36 3.42 -3.67
CA SER A 9 -66.30 4.35 -3.29
C SER A 9 -65.04 3.55 -2.97
N GLY A 10 -64.25 3.27 -3.99
CA GLY A 10 -62.87 2.86 -3.84
C GLY A 10 -62.11 3.97 -3.12
N GLN A 11 -61.80 3.75 -1.84
CA GLN A 11 -60.81 4.56 -1.14
C GLN A 11 -59.45 4.25 -1.77
N LEU A 12 -59.03 5.10 -2.70
CA LEU A 12 -57.63 5.23 -3.05
C LEU A 12 -56.91 5.68 -1.78
N ALA A 13 -56.28 4.73 -1.10
CA ALA A 13 -55.28 5.02 -0.09
C ALA A 13 -54.17 5.82 -0.79
N VAL A 14 -54.21 7.14 -0.63
CA VAL A 14 -53.11 8.02 -1.00
C VAL A 14 -51.90 7.58 -0.18
N HIS A 15 -51.04 6.77 -0.80
CA HIS A 15 -49.77 6.41 -0.22
C HIS A 15 -48.95 7.71 -0.14
N ALA A 16 -48.94 8.33 1.04
CA ALA A 16 -48.05 9.45 1.32
C ALA A 16 -46.63 9.04 0.92
N PRO A 17 -45.89 9.87 0.16
CA PRO A 17 -44.52 9.53 -0.17
C PRO A 17 -43.75 9.38 1.14
N ARG A 18 -43.24 8.17 1.41
CA ARG A 18 -42.35 7.92 2.54
C ARG A 18 -41.29 9.01 2.51
N ALA A 19 -41.26 9.84 3.55
CA ALA A 19 -40.25 10.87 3.71
C ALA A 19 -38.90 10.18 3.55
N ARG A 20 -38.19 10.52 2.46
CA ARG A 20 -36.81 10.08 2.28
C ARG A 20 -36.07 10.59 3.51
N GLY A 21 -35.52 9.66 4.31
CA GLY A 21 -34.72 9.99 5.47
C GLY A 21 -33.64 11.03 5.11
N PRO A 22 -33.09 11.75 6.10
CA PRO A 22 -32.11 12.79 5.85
C PRO A 22 -31.04 12.27 4.89
N ARG A 23 -30.81 12.98 3.77
CA ARG A 23 -29.76 12.62 2.81
C ARG A 23 -28.47 12.46 3.61
N PRO A 24 -27.73 11.33 3.45
CA PRO A 24 -26.49 11.15 4.17
C PRO A 24 -25.60 12.37 3.89
N ARG A 25 -25.08 12.98 4.95
CA ARG A 25 -24.12 14.08 4.80
C ARG A 25 -22.97 13.55 3.95
N PRO A 26 -22.54 14.26 2.88
CA PRO A 26 -21.40 13.81 2.11
C PRO A 26 -20.22 13.68 3.07
N CYS A 27 -19.72 12.45 3.24
CA CYS A 27 -18.56 12.25 4.08
C CYS A 27 -17.38 12.95 3.38
N PRO A 28 -16.59 13.79 4.09
CA PRO A 28 -15.48 14.52 3.48
C PRO A 28 -14.44 13.64 2.79
N LEU A 29 -14.47 12.33 3.06
CA LEU A 29 -13.56 11.33 2.52
C LEU A 29 -14.19 10.40 1.47
N ALA A 30 -15.48 10.55 1.12
CA ALA A 30 -16.18 9.64 0.20
C ALA A 30 -15.43 9.41 -1.11
N GLN A 31 -14.91 10.50 -1.68
CA GLN A 31 -14.18 10.48 -2.94
C GLN A 31 -12.81 9.81 -2.79
N ALA A 32 -12.12 10.04 -1.67
CA ALA A 32 -10.84 9.41 -1.39
C ALA A 32 -11.03 7.90 -1.17
N ASP A 33 -12.06 7.48 -0.43
CA ASP A 33 -12.37 6.08 -0.18
C ASP A 33 -12.69 5.35 -1.48
N ALA A 34 -13.50 5.95 -2.36
CA ALA A 34 -13.78 5.41 -3.69
C ALA A 34 -12.50 5.23 -4.54
N LEU A 35 -11.61 6.23 -4.55
CA LEU A 35 -10.33 6.15 -5.25
C LEU A 35 -9.44 5.04 -4.70
N VAL A 36 -9.41 4.84 -3.37
CA VAL A 36 -8.64 3.78 -2.72
C VAL A 36 -9.18 2.41 -3.14
N LEU A 37 -10.49 2.19 -3.04
CA LEU A 37 -11.12 0.90 -3.38
C LEU A 37 -10.89 0.53 -4.85
N GLU A 38 -11.00 1.50 -5.76
CA GLU A 38 -10.77 1.28 -7.19
C GLU A 38 -9.29 0.92 -7.51
N HIS A 39 -8.34 1.41 -6.71
CA HIS A 39 -6.91 1.35 -7.01
C HIS A 39 -6.09 0.46 -6.06
N LEU A 40 -6.74 -0.29 -5.18
CA LEU A 40 -6.06 -1.12 -4.19
C LEU A 40 -5.16 -2.18 -4.85
N GLU A 41 -5.67 -2.88 -5.88
CA GLU A 41 -4.89 -3.85 -6.66
C GLU A 41 -3.67 -3.23 -7.34
N PHE A 42 -3.75 -1.96 -7.75
CA PHE A 42 -2.59 -1.25 -8.27
C PHE A 42 -1.51 -1.09 -7.20
N ALA A 43 -1.87 -0.69 -5.98
CA ALA A 43 -0.94 -0.59 -4.86
C ALA A 43 -0.32 -1.96 -4.51
N TYR A 44 -1.13 -3.03 -4.50
CA TYR A 44 -0.66 -4.39 -4.22
C TYR A 44 0.30 -4.93 -5.28
N ARG A 45 0.08 -4.64 -6.56
CA ARG A 45 1.05 -4.97 -7.62
C ARG A 45 2.36 -4.22 -7.44
N VAL A 46 2.32 -2.95 -7.02
CA VAL A 46 3.54 -2.19 -6.70
C VAL A 46 4.28 -2.84 -5.53
N ALA A 47 3.57 -3.21 -4.45
CA ALA A 47 4.14 -3.93 -3.31
C ALA A 47 4.78 -5.27 -3.72
N GLY A 48 4.15 -6.02 -4.63
CA GLY A 48 4.68 -7.28 -5.15
C GLY A 48 6.07 -7.17 -5.77
N HIS A 49 6.37 -6.06 -6.47
CA HIS A 49 7.71 -5.81 -7.00
C HIS A 49 8.78 -5.59 -5.90
N TYR A 50 8.38 -5.05 -4.75
CA TYR A 50 9.25 -4.90 -3.59
C TYR A 50 9.42 -6.25 -2.87
N ALA A 51 8.33 -6.98 -2.64
CA ALA A 51 8.33 -8.29 -2.00
C ALA A 51 9.25 -9.29 -2.73
N ALA A 52 9.32 -9.22 -4.07
CA ALA A 52 10.22 -10.06 -4.85
C ALA A 52 11.73 -9.77 -4.65
N ARG A 53 12.09 -8.64 -4.01
CA ARG A 53 13.47 -8.16 -3.85
C ARG A 53 13.89 -7.94 -2.39
N THR A 54 12.94 -8.06 -1.47
CA THR A 54 13.18 -7.84 -0.04
C THR A 54 12.72 -9.08 0.75
N PRO A 55 13.31 -9.35 1.91
CA PRO A 55 12.89 -10.46 2.75
C PRO A 55 11.60 -10.17 3.54
N ILE A 56 10.96 -9.02 3.30
CA ILE A 56 9.81 -8.58 4.09
C ILE A 56 8.54 -9.28 3.60
N PRO A 57 7.65 -9.70 4.53
CA PRO A 57 6.38 -10.31 4.16
C PRO A 57 5.59 -9.44 3.18
N ARG A 58 4.97 -10.12 2.19
CA ARG A 58 4.18 -9.44 1.17
C ARG A 58 3.05 -8.61 1.78
N ASP A 59 2.41 -9.14 2.82
CA ASP A 59 1.24 -8.53 3.45
C ASP A 59 1.61 -7.22 4.16
N ASP A 60 2.78 -7.15 4.78
CA ASP A 60 3.30 -5.91 5.38
C ASP A 60 3.52 -4.85 4.31
N LEU A 61 4.14 -5.22 3.19
CA LEU A 61 4.37 -4.30 2.07
C LEU A 61 3.06 -3.86 1.41
N GLN A 62 2.04 -4.72 1.37
CA GLN A 62 0.70 -4.39 0.89
C GLN A 62 0.01 -3.36 1.81
N GLN A 63 0.16 -3.50 3.12
CA GLN A 63 -0.36 -2.53 4.09
C GLN A 63 0.28 -1.14 3.89
N GLU A 64 1.61 -1.10 3.78
CA GLU A 64 2.32 0.17 3.53
C GLU A 64 1.95 0.79 2.19
N ALA A 65 1.75 -0.05 1.16
CA ALA A 65 1.26 0.41 -0.12
C ALA A 65 -0.16 1.01 -0.04
N ALA A 66 -1.05 0.40 0.75
CA ALA A 66 -2.40 0.90 0.99
C ALA A 66 -2.38 2.23 1.75
N ILE A 67 -1.49 2.40 2.75
CA ILE A 67 -1.31 3.68 3.46
C ILE A 67 -0.85 4.78 2.47
N GLY A 68 0.10 4.47 1.59
CA GLY A 68 0.56 5.42 0.57
C GLY A 68 -0.54 5.79 -0.42
N LEU A 69 -1.34 4.82 -0.84
CA LEU A 69 -2.51 5.05 -1.70
C LEU A 69 -3.54 5.96 -1.02
N LEU A 70 -3.85 5.72 0.26
CA LEU A 70 -4.77 6.54 1.05
C LEU A 70 -4.27 7.98 1.18
N LYS A 71 -2.98 8.18 1.44
CA LYS A 71 -2.36 9.51 1.50
C LYS A 71 -2.46 10.25 0.17
N ALA A 72 -2.30 9.55 -0.95
CA ALA A 72 -2.48 10.13 -2.28
C ALA A 72 -3.95 10.47 -2.55
N ALA A 73 -4.88 9.54 -2.29
CA ALA A 73 -6.31 9.73 -2.52
C ALA A 73 -6.86 10.96 -1.79
N ARG A 74 -6.44 11.18 -0.54
CA ARG A 74 -6.85 12.35 0.27
C ARG A 74 -6.35 13.70 -0.25
N ARG A 75 -5.32 13.71 -1.10
CA ARG A 75 -4.66 14.94 -1.60
C ARG A 75 -4.89 15.16 -3.10
N TYR A 76 -5.42 14.17 -3.81
CA TYR A 76 -5.62 14.23 -5.24
C TYR A 76 -6.75 15.21 -5.57
N ASN A 77 -6.47 16.16 -6.47
CA ASN A 77 -7.47 17.05 -7.02
C ASN A 77 -7.47 16.93 -8.55
N PRO A 78 -8.55 16.38 -9.15
CA PRO A 78 -8.62 16.15 -10.60
C PRO A 78 -8.60 17.45 -11.42
N GLU A 79 -9.08 18.57 -10.86
CA GLU A 79 -9.20 19.86 -11.56
C GLU A 79 -7.86 20.59 -11.73
N HIS A 80 -6.83 20.23 -10.96
CA HIS A 80 -5.52 20.92 -10.97
C HIS A 80 -4.45 20.17 -11.78
N GLY A 81 -4.82 19.11 -12.51
CA GLY A 81 -3.88 18.26 -13.24
C GLY A 81 -3.53 18.75 -14.65
N SER A 82 -2.23 18.83 -14.98
CA SER A 82 -1.71 18.84 -16.36
C SER A 82 -2.36 17.72 -17.22
N PRO A 83 -2.42 17.82 -18.57
CA PRO A 83 -2.94 16.74 -19.41
C PRO A 83 -2.24 15.38 -19.24
N ARG A 84 -1.01 15.34 -18.67
CA ARG A 84 -0.31 14.12 -18.22
C ARG A 84 -0.65 13.67 -16.79
N ALA A 85 -1.28 14.53 -16.00
CA ALA A 85 -1.80 14.28 -14.65
C ALA A 85 -3.22 13.65 -14.64
N GLY A 86 -3.72 13.23 -15.81
CA GLY A 86 -5.04 12.60 -15.97
C GLY A 86 -5.17 11.16 -15.48
N HIS A 87 -4.16 10.57 -14.82
CA HIS A 87 -4.26 9.23 -14.25
C HIS A 87 -3.84 9.21 -12.78
N PHE A 88 -4.81 9.06 -11.88
CA PHE A 88 -4.60 8.92 -10.43
C PHE A 88 -3.50 7.92 -10.08
N ARG A 89 -3.36 6.82 -10.83
CA ARG A 89 -2.26 5.84 -10.68
C ARG A 89 -0.87 6.46 -10.77
N ALA A 90 -0.64 7.35 -11.74
CA ALA A 90 0.65 8.02 -11.93
C ALA A 90 0.94 8.98 -10.76
N TYR A 91 -0.09 9.69 -10.30
CA TYR A 91 -0.02 10.57 -9.13
C TYR A 91 0.24 9.81 -7.82
N ALA A 92 -0.43 8.68 -7.61
CA ALA A 92 -0.34 7.89 -6.38
C ALA A 92 0.96 7.09 -6.26
N ARG A 93 1.58 6.70 -7.39
CA ARG A 93 2.81 5.88 -7.40
C ARG A 93 3.96 6.41 -6.54
N PRO A 94 4.34 7.70 -6.57
CA PRO A 94 5.39 8.22 -5.68
C PRO A 94 5.03 8.12 -4.19
N PHE A 95 3.75 8.26 -3.81
CA PHE A 95 3.30 8.09 -2.42
C PHE A 95 3.43 6.63 -1.97
N ILE A 96 2.92 5.70 -2.78
CA ILE A 96 3.02 4.26 -2.52
C ILE A 96 4.48 3.82 -2.37
N ASN A 97 5.34 4.20 -3.32
CA ASN A 97 6.76 3.90 -3.27
C ASN A 97 7.45 4.54 -2.05
N GLY A 98 7.01 5.74 -1.66
CA GLY A 98 7.54 6.47 -0.51
C GLY A 98 7.30 5.73 0.79
N GLU A 99 6.05 5.33 1.06
CA GLU A 99 5.69 4.59 2.28
C GLU A 99 6.42 3.25 2.36
N ILE A 100 6.42 2.46 1.28
CA ILE A 100 7.17 1.20 1.24
C ILE A 100 8.65 1.42 1.53
N ARG A 101 9.28 2.44 0.94
CA ARG A 101 10.70 2.74 1.17
C ARG A 101 10.98 3.21 2.59
N HIS A 102 10.07 3.96 3.21
CA HIS A 102 10.18 4.35 4.62
C HIS A 102 10.12 3.12 5.53
N TYR A 103 9.12 2.25 5.33
CA TYR A 103 9.02 1.01 6.06
C TYR A 103 10.28 0.15 5.91
N LEU A 104 10.78 -0.05 4.68
CA LEU A 104 12.00 -0.82 4.44
C LEU A 104 13.24 -0.21 5.11
N ARG A 105 13.32 1.12 5.19
CA ARG A 105 14.46 1.82 5.83
C ARG A 105 14.47 1.60 7.34
N ASP A 106 13.28 1.63 7.96
CA ASP A 106 13.13 1.75 9.41
C ASP A 106 12.84 0.39 10.07
N LYS A 107 12.15 -0.51 9.35
CA LYS A 107 11.68 -1.82 9.82
C LYS A 107 12.21 -2.99 8.98
N GLY A 108 13.00 -2.72 7.94
CA GLY A 108 13.55 -3.76 7.07
C GLY A 108 14.62 -4.65 7.71
N PHE A 109 15.11 -4.29 8.90
CA PHE A 109 16.12 -5.07 9.63
C PHE A 109 15.62 -5.39 11.04
N PRO A 110 15.78 -6.65 11.50
CA PRO A 110 15.34 -7.07 12.83
C PRO A 110 16.12 -6.40 13.97
N ILE A 111 17.37 -6.01 13.69
CA ILE A 111 18.22 -5.21 14.58
C ILE A 111 18.62 -3.92 13.87
N GLY A 112 18.74 -2.82 14.62
CA GLY A 112 19.16 -1.53 14.07
C GLY A 112 20.58 -1.58 13.53
N ILE A 113 20.74 -1.60 12.20
CA ILE A 113 22.06 -1.59 11.56
C ILE A 113 22.55 -0.13 11.40
N PRO A 114 23.77 0.19 11.86
CA PRO A 114 24.36 1.52 11.65
C PRO A 114 24.29 1.96 10.19
N GLY A 115 23.91 3.22 9.93
CA GLY A 115 23.75 3.74 8.56
C GLY A 115 25.00 3.55 7.69
N ARG A 116 26.18 3.75 8.28
CA ARG A 116 27.48 3.54 7.62
C ARG A 116 27.69 2.10 7.14
N TRP A 117 27.21 1.11 7.90
CA TRP A 117 27.33 -0.31 7.52
C TRP A 117 26.43 -0.62 6.32
N ARG A 118 25.19 -0.11 6.33
CA ARG A 118 24.26 -0.24 5.19
C ARG A 118 24.83 0.39 3.92
N GLU A 119 25.47 1.55 4.04
CA GLU A 119 26.11 2.22 2.92
C GLU A 119 27.29 1.41 2.36
N LEU A 120 28.17 0.90 3.23
CA LEU A 120 29.29 0.04 2.81
C LEU A 120 28.79 -1.25 2.14
N HIS A 121 27.76 -1.89 2.70
CA HIS A 121 27.14 -3.07 2.12
C HIS A 121 26.56 -2.79 0.72
N ALA A 122 25.83 -1.67 0.56
CA ALA A 122 25.27 -1.26 -0.73
C ALA A 122 26.36 -0.97 -1.79
N ARG A 123 27.44 -0.29 -1.38
CA ARG A 123 28.60 -0.05 -2.26
C ARG A 123 29.30 -1.35 -2.65
N GLY A 124 29.49 -2.28 -1.71
CA GLY A 124 30.08 -3.59 -1.99
C GLY A 124 29.22 -4.44 -2.91
N ARG A 125 27.89 -4.45 -2.72
CA ARG A 125 26.95 -5.09 -3.67
C ARG A 125 27.09 -4.53 -5.08
N LYS A 126 27.20 -3.21 -5.22
CA LYS A 126 27.42 -2.57 -6.53
C LYS A 126 28.73 -3.02 -7.19
N LEU A 127 29.80 -3.19 -6.42
CA LEU A 127 31.08 -3.69 -6.93
C LEU A 127 30.99 -5.15 -7.40
N LEU A 128 30.27 -6.01 -6.65
CA LEU A 128 30.00 -7.39 -7.05
C LEU A 128 29.18 -7.45 -8.34
N ASP A 129 28.13 -6.62 -8.45
CA ASP A 129 27.30 -6.54 -9.65
C ASP A 129 28.09 -6.01 -10.87
N GLN A 130 29.20 -5.30 -10.64
CA GLN A 130 30.15 -4.85 -11.66
C GLN A 130 31.23 -5.90 -12.01
N GLY A 131 31.17 -7.09 -11.40
CA GLY A 131 32.09 -8.20 -11.67
C GLY A 131 33.37 -8.21 -10.84
N LEU A 132 33.48 -7.37 -9.80
CA LEU A 132 34.60 -7.45 -8.87
C LEU A 132 34.54 -8.77 -8.07
N ALA A 133 35.67 -9.43 -7.88
CA ALA A 133 35.72 -10.66 -7.10
C ALA A 133 35.36 -10.37 -5.62
N PRO A 134 34.61 -11.27 -4.94
CA PRO A 134 34.19 -11.04 -3.55
C PRO A 134 35.35 -10.78 -2.57
N ALA A 135 36.53 -11.36 -2.82
CA ALA A 135 37.72 -11.17 -2.00
C ALA A 135 38.32 -9.74 -2.11
N ASP A 136 38.09 -9.05 -3.23
CA ASP A 136 38.65 -7.72 -3.49
C ASP A 136 37.74 -6.58 -2.99
N VAL A 137 36.49 -6.88 -2.66
CA VAL A 137 35.50 -5.90 -2.18
C VAL A 137 35.98 -5.17 -0.90
N PRO A 138 36.47 -5.85 0.16
CA PRO A 138 36.94 -5.16 1.38
C PRO A 138 38.10 -4.20 1.08
N THR A 139 39.07 -4.66 0.28
CA THR A 139 40.23 -3.87 -0.14
C THR A 139 39.79 -2.63 -0.92
N ARG A 140 38.84 -2.79 -1.86
CA ARG A 140 38.33 -1.67 -2.66
C ARG A 140 37.54 -0.65 -1.84
N LEU A 141 36.90 -1.10 -0.76
CA LEU A 141 36.16 -0.27 0.20
C LEU A 141 37.04 0.31 1.31
N GLY A 142 38.31 -0.11 1.42
CA GLY A 142 39.25 0.36 2.45
C GLY A 142 38.93 -0.16 3.86
N ILE A 143 38.41 -1.38 3.97
CA ILE A 143 38.07 -2.02 5.25
C ILE A 143 38.69 -3.43 5.37
N SER A 144 38.85 -3.93 6.59
CA SER A 144 39.34 -5.31 6.81
C SER A 144 38.33 -6.36 6.33
N LEU A 145 38.84 -7.55 5.99
CA LEU A 145 38.01 -8.69 5.60
C LEU A 145 37.02 -9.08 6.71
N GLU A 146 37.48 -9.08 7.96
CA GLU A 146 36.66 -9.35 9.15
C GLU A 146 35.51 -8.34 9.27
N ARG A 147 35.80 -7.04 9.13
CA ARG A 147 34.77 -6.00 9.18
C ARG A 147 33.77 -6.15 8.04
N TRP A 148 34.22 -6.50 6.85
CA TRP A 148 33.33 -6.78 5.73
C TRP A 148 32.42 -7.98 6.02
N ALA A 149 32.96 -9.06 6.59
CA ALA A 149 32.18 -10.24 6.98
C ALA A 149 31.11 -9.90 8.03
N GLU A 150 31.43 -9.10 9.05
CA GLU A 150 30.45 -8.59 10.03
C GLU A 150 29.33 -7.79 9.35
N ILE A 151 29.69 -6.89 8.43
CA ILE A 151 28.71 -6.06 7.70
C ILE A 151 27.79 -6.94 6.87
N VAL A 152 28.34 -7.89 6.11
CA VAL A 152 27.56 -8.81 5.29
C VAL A 152 26.63 -9.65 6.16
N GLN A 153 27.12 -10.16 7.30
CA GLN A 153 26.31 -10.95 8.22
C GLN A 153 25.18 -10.12 8.84
N ALA A 154 25.48 -8.92 9.32
CA ALA A 154 24.46 -8.02 9.88
C ALA A 154 23.38 -7.67 8.84
N CYS A 155 23.79 -7.37 7.60
CA CYS A 155 22.87 -7.02 6.52
C CYS A 155 22.14 -8.20 5.88
N SER A 156 22.54 -9.45 6.15
CA SER A 156 21.89 -10.66 5.61
C SER A 156 20.79 -11.22 6.50
N VAL A 157 20.70 -10.79 7.77
CA VAL A 157 19.66 -11.24 8.71
C VAL A 157 18.29 -10.86 8.16
N ARG A 158 17.45 -11.87 7.94
CA ARG A 158 16.08 -11.71 7.43
C ARG A 158 15.08 -11.75 8.58
N VAL A 159 14.04 -10.92 8.48
CA VAL A 159 12.82 -11.11 9.28
C VAL A 159 12.10 -12.32 8.71
N VAL A 160 11.91 -13.36 9.51
CA VAL A 160 11.08 -14.52 9.15
C VAL A 160 9.72 -14.31 9.79
N ALA A 161 8.65 -14.25 9.00
CA ALA A 161 7.31 -14.26 9.53
C ALA A 161 7.00 -15.64 10.12
N TRP A 162 6.48 -15.67 11.35
CA TRP A 162 5.97 -16.90 11.94
C TRP A 162 4.58 -17.18 11.34
N PRO A 163 4.35 -18.33 10.71
CA PRO A 163 3.01 -18.69 10.25
C PRO A 163 2.09 -18.82 11.47
N VAL A 164 1.00 -18.05 11.49
CA VAL A 164 -0.03 -18.19 12.53
C VAL A 164 -0.88 -19.40 12.13
N GLU A 165 -0.60 -20.56 12.71
CA GLU A 165 -1.50 -21.71 12.64
C GLU A 165 -2.78 -21.38 13.42
N GLY A 166 -3.94 -21.37 12.75
CA GLY A 166 -5.24 -21.41 13.44
C GLY A 166 -6.37 -20.48 13.00
N SER A 167 -6.41 -19.94 11.77
CA SER A 167 -7.68 -19.41 11.24
C SER A 167 -8.47 -20.52 10.54
N GLU A 168 -9.04 -21.43 11.33
CA GLU A 168 -10.16 -22.27 10.83
C GLU A 168 -11.28 -21.31 10.39
N PRO A 169 -11.81 -21.44 9.17
CA PRO A 169 -12.97 -20.66 8.77
C PRO A 169 -14.17 -21.14 9.59
N GLU A 170 -14.68 -20.28 10.47
CA GLU A 170 -16.02 -20.49 11.04
C GLU A 170 -17.01 -20.59 9.85
N THR A 171 -17.62 -21.76 9.76
CA THR A 171 -18.66 -22.18 8.81
C THR A 171 -19.86 -21.26 8.76
#